data_AF-A0A6A7M936-F1
#
_entry.id   AF-A0A6A7M936-F1
#
_cell.length_a   1.000
_cell.length_b   1.000
_cell.length_c   1.000
_cell.angle_alpha   90.00
_cell.angle_beta   90.00
_cell.angle_gamma   90.00
#
_symmetry.space_group_name_H-M   'P 1'
#
loop_
_entity.id
_entity.type
_entity.pdbx_description
1 polymer ?
#
loop_
_entity_poly.entity_id
_entity_poly.type
_entity_poly.pdbx_seq_one_letter_code
_entity_poly.pdbx_strand_id
1 'polypeptide(L)'
;MLALHAPTLHFITVLVTLVAAGVSLLTWYHHREGPGLRGWALALLLGSAGTFLFGLRGPDASFRFILIGDALFVAGFAAMWLSMRRFNDPAMGAELAGMIVAAILIVFVALFTLAWQVAPVARAQSIVFSLFVCILASLAAWETWRGRELDGLRSRPIAALALAGIAVARLVRAAMVSAQGMGMIEPEAGVIAQGYALYFTTVCILVVTFGLVLMAHERFERQYVVSAEAGRAAE
;
A
#
# COMPACT_ATOMS: atom_id res chain seq x y z
N MET A 1 -16.41 -12.59 -21.09
CA MET A 1 -15.41 -12.54 -20.00
C MET A 1 -16.15 -12.63 -18.67
N LEU A 2 -15.69 -13.45 -17.71
CA LEU A 2 -16.33 -13.53 -16.39
C LEU A 2 -16.16 -12.18 -15.67
N ALA A 3 -17.25 -11.44 -15.49
CA ALA A 3 -17.22 -10.22 -14.69
C ALA A 3 -17.07 -10.60 -13.21
N LEU A 4 -15.99 -10.17 -12.55
CA LEU A 4 -15.87 -10.29 -11.10
C LEU A 4 -16.91 -9.37 -10.45
N HIS A 5 -17.72 -9.92 -9.54
CA HIS A 5 -18.66 -9.12 -8.76
C HIS A 5 -17.90 -8.15 -7.84
N ALA A 6 -17.87 -6.88 -8.21
CA ALA A 6 -17.11 -5.83 -7.53
C ALA A 6 -17.39 -5.72 -6.03
N PRO A 7 -18.65 -5.75 -5.53
CA PRO A 7 -18.92 -5.67 -4.09
C PRO A 7 -18.28 -6.80 -3.29
N THR A 8 -18.40 -8.04 -3.79
CA THR A 8 -17.80 -9.23 -3.17
C THR A 8 -16.28 -9.10 -3.11
N LEU A 9 -15.66 -8.61 -4.18
CA LEU A 9 -14.21 -8.42 -4.21
C LEU A 9 -13.75 -7.37 -3.20
N HIS A 10 -14.46 -6.25 -3.05
CA HIS A 10 -14.13 -5.23 -2.06
C HIS A 10 -14.27 -5.79 -0.64
N PHE A 11 -15.34 -6.53 -0.36
CA PHE A 11 -15.55 -7.19 0.92
C PHE A 11 -14.42 -8.17 1.26
N ILE A 12 -14.04 -9.02 0.29
CA ILE A 12 -12.92 -9.97 0.46
C ILE A 12 -11.62 -9.21 0.66
N THR A 13 -11.31 -8.18 -0.12
CA THR A 13 -10.10 -7.37 0.04
C THR A 13 -10.04 -6.73 1.44
N VAL A 14 -11.15 -6.19 1.94
CA VAL A 14 -11.25 -5.64 3.31
C VAL A 14 -10.93 -6.71 4.34
N LEU A 15 -11.59 -7.88 4.28
CA LEU A 15 -11.34 -8.98 5.22
C LEU A 15 -9.88 -9.45 5.19
N VAL A 16 -9.35 -9.71 3.99
CA VAL A 16 -7.98 -10.19 3.79
C VAL A 16 -6.95 -9.19 4.31
N THR A 17 -7.15 -7.89 4.06
CA THR A 17 -6.24 -6.85 4.56
C THR A 17 -6.33 -6.65 6.07
N LEU A 18 -7.52 -6.82 6.67
CA LEU A 18 -7.68 -6.82 8.13
C LEU A 18 -6.96 -8.02 8.78
N VAL A 19 -7.10 -9.22 8.21
CA VAL A 19 -6.38 -10.40 8.70
C VAL A 19 -4.87 -10.20 8.55
N ALA A 20 -4.41 -9.68 7.42
CA ALA A 20 -2.99 -9.36 7.20
C ALA A 20 -2.47 -8.33 8.21
N ALA A 21 -3.29 -7.33 8.57
CA ALA A 21 -2.96 -6.36 9.62
C ALA A 21 -2.84 -7.04 10.99
N GLY A 22 -3.79 -7.93 11.32
CA GLY A 22 -3.78 -8.72 12.54
C GLY A 22 -2.54 -9.61 12.66
N VAL A 23 -2.17 -10.31 11.59
CA VAL A 23 -0.93 -11.10 11.52
C VAL A 23 0.28 -10.21 11.75
N SER A 24 0.36 -9.07 11.07
CA SER A 24 1.47 -8.12 11.22
C SER A 24 1.59 -7.58 12.64
N LEU A 25 0.47 -7.27 13.31
CA LEU A 25 0.42 -6.85 14.71
C LEU A 25 0.83 -7.98 15.66
N LEU A 26 0.38 -9.21 15.41
CA LEU A 26 0.71 -10.37 16.22
C LEU A 26 2.20 -10.71 16.12
N THR A 27 2.75 -10.69 14.90
CA THR A 27 4.20 -10.84 14.67
C THR A 27 4.96 -9.76 15.42
N TRP A 28 4.52 -8.50 15.32
CA TRP A 28 5.13 -7.40 16.08
C TRP A 28 5.02 -7.60 17.60
N TYR A 29 3.90 -8.12 18.11
CA TYR A 29 3.72 -8.38 19.54
C TYR A 29 4.73 -9.40 20.07
N HIS A 30 4.99 -10.47 19.30
CA HIS A 30 5.99 -11.50 19.63
C HIS A 30 7.42 -11.01 19.40
N HIS A 31 7.61 -10.10 18.45
CA HIS A 31 8.92 -9.69 17.95
C HIS A 31 9.04 -8.17 17.95
N ARG A 32 9.10 -7.58 19.16
CA ARG A 32 9.05 -6.12 19.35
C ARG A 32 10.21 -5.36 18.72
N GLU A 33 11.32 -6.05 18.46
CA GLU A 33 12.55 -5.48 17.90
C GLU A 33 12.53 -5.31 16.37
N GLY A 34 11.45 -5.66 15.67
CA GLY A 34 11.30 -5.42 14.24
C GLY A 34 10.79 -4.00 13.93
N PRO A 35 11.64 -3.00 13.63
CA PRO A 35 11.20 -1.64 13.29
C PRO A 35 10.46 -1.67 11.95
N GLY A 36 9.16 -1.36 11.94
CA GLY A 36 8.36 -1.25 10.71
C GLY A 36 7.05 -2.02 10.75
N LEU A 37 6.98 -3.19 11.41
CA LEU A 37 5.76 -4.02 11.42
C LEU A 37 4.52 -3.28 11.95
N ARG A 38 4.67 -2.41 12.96
CA ARG A 38 3.59 -1.54 13.45
C ARG A 38 3.09 -0.56 12.38
N GLY A 39 4.02 0.05 11.64
CA GLY A 39 3.71 0.98 10.56
C GLY A 39 3.02 0.28 9.39
N TRP A 40 3.47 -0.94 9.08
CA TRP A 40 2.83 -1.80 8.08
C TRP A 40 1.41 -2.21 8.48
N ALA A 41 1.20 -2.62 9.72
CA ALA A 41 -0.14 -2.93 10.21
C ALA A 41 -1.08 -1.71 10.13
N LEU A 42 -0.59 -0.54 10.55
CA LEU A 42 -1.35 0.70 10.42
C LEU A 42 -1.69 1.02 8.95
N ALA A 43 -0.73 0.82 8.04
CA ALA A 43 -0.94 0.98 6.61
C ALA A 43 -2.06 0.06 6.08
N LEU A 44 -2.08 -1.20 6.51
CA LEU A 44 -3.11 -2.17 6.13
C LEU A 44 -4.48 -1.80 6.71
N LEU A 45 -4.55 -1.33 7.96
CA LEU A 45 -5.81 -0.87 8.57
C LEU A 45 -6.37 0.36 7.84
N LEU A 46 -5.53 1.34 7.54
CA LEU A 46 -5.92 2.54 6.78
C LEU A 46 -6.36 2.19 5.35
N GLY A 47 -5.61 1.33 4.66
CA GLY A 47 -5.96 0.84 3.33
C GLY A 47 -7.26 0.05 3.31
N SER A 48 -7.52 -0.77 4.34
CA SER A 48 -8.76 -1.52 4.49
C SER A 48 -9.95 -0.59 4.72
N ALA A 49 -9.84 0.38 5.62
CA ALA A 49 -10.86 1.40 5.85
C ALA A 49 -11.16 2.20 4.57
N GLY A 50 -10.13 2.62 3.84
CA GLY A 50 -10.28 3.29 2.54
C GLY A 50 -11.00 2.42 1.50
N THR A 51 -10.65 1.13 1.42
CA THR A 51 -11.28 0.16 0.51
C THR A 51 -12.74 -0.10 0.85
N PHE A 52 -13.06 -0.19 2.14
CA PHE A 52 -14.42 -0.36 2.63
C PHE A 52 -15.29 0.84 2.23
N LEU A 53 -14.82 2.06 2.51
CA LEU A 53 -15.54 3.28 2.10
C LEU A 53 -15.66 3.39 0.58
N PHE A 54 -14.64 2.96 -0.17
CA PHE A 54 -14.70 2.90 -1.63
C PHE A 54 -15.81 1.95 -2.11
N GLY A 55 -15.94 0.77 -1.50
CA GLY A 55 -16.97 -0.21 -1.82
C GLY A 55 -18.40 0.24 -1.51
N LEU A 56 -18.57 1.18 -0.58
CA LEU A 56 -19.86 1.78 -0.22
C LEU A 56 -20.25 2.97 -1.12
N ARG A 57 -19.42 3.35 -2.10
CA ARG A 57 -19.72 4.50 -2.99
C ARG A 57 -20.90 4.17 -3.90
N GLY A 58 -22.04 4.79 -3.63
CA GLY A 58 -23.16 4.87 -4.57
C GLY A 58 -22.97 5.96 -5.63
N PRO A 59 -23.88 6.04 -6.62
CA PRO A 59 -23.87 7.08 -7.65
C PRO A 59 -23.90 8.51 -7.07
N ASP A 60 -24.58 8.67 -5.92
CA ASP A 60 -24.80 9.96 -5.26
C ASP A 60 -23.83 10.20 -4.08
N ALA A 61 -22.70 9.49 -4.05
CA ALA A 61 -21.72 9.66 -2.99
C ALA A 61 -21.21 11.10 -2.92
N SER A 62 -21.35 11.73 -1.74
CA SER A 62 -20.89 13.11 -1.55
C SER A 62 -19.37 13.26 -1.71
N PHE A 63 -18.93 14.43 -2.15
CA PHE A 63 -17.52 14.79 -2.29
C PHE A 63 -16.68 14.42 -1.05
N ARG A 64 -17.18 14.73 0.15
CA ARG A 64 -16.48 14.46 1.42
C ARG A 64 -16.28 12.97 1.63
N PHE A 65 -17.29 12.16 1.32
CA PHE A 65 -17.23 10.71 1.48
C PHE A 65 -16.17 10.08 0.55
N ILE A 66 -16.14 10.53 -0.71
CA ILE A 66 -15.13 10.08 -1.68
C ILE A 66 -13.73 10.50 -1.22
N LEU A 67 -13.55 11.78 -0.87
CA LEU A 67 -12.27 12.32 -0.40
C LEU A 67 -11.74 11.57 0.82
N ILE A 68 -12.57 11.30 1.82
CA ILE A 68 -12.14 10.58 3.04
C ILE A 68 -11.68 9.16 2.70
N GLY A 69 -12.43 8.43 1.86
CA GLY A 69 -12.05 7.07 1.46
C GLY A 69 -10.71 7.03 0.70
N ASP A 70 -10.52 7.94 -0.26
CA ASP A 70 -9.28 7.99 -1.03
C ASP A 70 -8.10 8.49 -0.18
N ALA A 71 -8.33 9.47 0.70
CA ALA A 71 -7.32 9.98 1.62
C ALA A 71 -6.86 8.91 2.61
N LEU A 72 -7.76 8.09 3.16
CA LEU A 72 -7.39 6.96 4.02
C LEU A 72 -6.53 5.94 3.27
N PHE A 73 -6.88 5.65 2.02
CA PHE A 73 -6.12 4.71 1.20
C PHE A 73 -4.72 5.27 0.85
N VAL A 74 -4.62 6.55 0.50
CA VAL A 74 -3.33 7.25 0.28
C VAL A 74 -2.51 7.30 1.57
N ALA A 75 -3.13 7.58 2.72
CA ALA A 75 -2.48 7.52 4.03
C ALA A 75 -1.90 6.14 4.30
N GLY A 76 -2.64 5.08 3.94
CA GLY A 76 -2.18 3.70 4.01
C GLY A 76 -0.89 3.47 3.21
N PHE A 77 -0.86 3.86 1.94
CA PHE A 77 0.34 3.73 1.11
C PHE A 77 1.50 4.65 1.55
N ALA A 78 1.21 5.83 2.09
CA ALA A 78 2.25 6.70 2.65
C ALA A 78 2.88 6.10 3.91
N ALA A 79 2.05 5.57 4.82
CA ALA A 79 2.50 4.83 5.99
C ALA A 79 3.28 3.56 5.59
N MET A 80 2.88 2.90 4.50
CA MET A 80 3.55 1.74 3.94
C MET A 80 4.98 2.06 3.49
N TRP A 81 5.15 3.08 2.65
CA TRP A 81 6.47 3.53 2.19
C TRP A 81 7.36 3.89 3.37
N LEU A 82 6.81 4.64 4.32
CA LEU A 82 7.55 5.16 5.47
C LEU A 82 7.90 4.07 6.48
N SER A 83 7.07 3.04 6.59
CA SER A 83 7.39 1.81 7.33
C SER A 83 8.63 1.14 6.75
N MET A 84 8.72 0.98 5.43
CA MET A 84 9.89 0.40 4.78
C MET A 84 11.14 1.29 4.95
N ARG A 85 10.97 2.61 4.86
CA ARG A 85 12.06 3.55 5.09
C ARG A 85 12.59 3.49 6.53
N ARG A 86 11.71 3.40 7.53
CA ARG A 86 12.07 3.22 8.95
C ARG A 86 12.69 1.84 9.23
N PHE A 87 12.33 0.82 8.46
CA PHE A 87 12.97 -0.50 8.54
C PHE A 87 14.43 -0.45 8.08
N ASN A 88 14.74 0.37 7.07
CA ASN A 88 16.09 0.58 6.53
C ASN A 88 16.90 1.62 7.32
N ASP A 89 16.26 2.67 7.84
CA ASP A 89 16.88 3.78 8.55
C ASP A 89 16.24 3.96 9.94
N PRO A 90 16.83 3.37 11.01
CA PRO A 90 16.32 3.47 12.37
C PRO A 90 16.36 4.90 12.94
N ALA A 91 17.15 5.81 12.36
CA ALA A 91 17.24 7.20 12.84
C ALA A 91 15.97 8.02 12.53
N MET A 92 15.11 7.51 11.64
CA MET A 92 13.83 8.12 11.30
C MET A 92 12.80 7.93 12.43
N GLY A 93 12.65 8.96 13.27
CA GLY A 93 11.67 9.03 14.35
C GLY A 93 10.21 8.96 13.88
N ALA A 94 9.33 8.50 14.77
CA ALA A 94 7.89 8.37 14.47
C ALA A 94 7.20 9.73 14.21
N GLU A 95 7.68 10.80 14.84
CA GLU A 95 7.13 12.16 14.68
C GLU A 95 7.39 12.71 13.28
N LEU A 96 8.65 12.65 12.81
CA LEU A 96 9.00 13.04 11.44
C LEU A 96 8.23 12.22 10.42
N ALA A 97 8.06 10.93 10.70
CA ALA A 97 7.25 10.06 9.86
C ALA A 97 5.78 10.55 9.78
N GLY A 98 5.16 10.88 10.92
CA GLY A 98 3.81 11.45 10.96
C GLY A 98 3.69 12.76 10.18
N MET A 99 4.68 13.66 10.31
CA MET A 99 4.71 14.93 9.57
C MET A 99 4.77 14.72 8.06
N ILE A 100 5.58 13.77 7.57
CA ILE A 100 5.68 13.45 6.14
C ILE A 100 4.33 12.93 5.62
N VAL A 101 3.67 12.02 6.34
CA VAL A 101 2.34 11.51 5.96
C VAL A 101 1.32 12.64 5.92
N ALA A 102 1.30 13.52 6.92
CA ALA A 102 0.42 14.68 6.96
C ALA A 102 0.65 15.62 5.76
N ALA A 103 1.91 15.92 5.43
CA ALA A 103 2.25 16.74 4.27
C ALA A 103 1.77 16.12 2.95
N ILE A 104 1.98 14.82 2.75
CA ILE A 104 1.49 14.09 1.57
C ILE A 104 -0.04 14.17 1.48
N LEU A 105 -0.74 14.01 2.60
CA LEU A 105 -2.19 14.11 2.65
C LEU A 105 -2.69 15.52 2.34
N ILE A 106 -2.03 16.57 2.84
CA ILE A 106 -2.38 17.96 2.52
C ILE A 106 -2.26 18.20 1.01
N VAL A 107 -1.15 17.78 0.40
CA VAL A 107 -0.94 17.91 -1.05
C VAL A 107 -1.96 17.09 -1.83
N PHE A 108 -2.25 15.86 -1.40
CA PHE A 108 -3.27 15.02 -2.01
C PHE A 108 -4.64 15.68 -1.97
N VAL A 109 -5.09 16.16 -0.80
CA VAL A 109 -6.38 16.84 -0.64
C VAL A 109 -6.44 18.09 -1.51
N ALA A 110 -5.39 18.90 -1.54
CA ALA A 110 -5.32 20.09 -2.39
C ALA A 110 -5.48 19.74 -3.88
N LEU A 111 -4.71 18.77 -4.39
CA LEU A 111 -4.80 18.34 -5.79
C LEU A 111 -6.13 17.67 -6.12
N PHE A 112 -6.69 16.89 -5.19
CA PHE A 112 -7.98 16.24 -5.35
C PHE A 112 -9.12 17.27 -5.39
N THR A 113 -9.09 18.28 -4.53
CA THR A 113 -10.06 19.39 -4.53
C THR A 113 -9.94 20.20 -5.81
N LEU A 114 -8.74 20.51 -6.29
CA LEU A 114 -8.53 21.20 -7.56
C LEU A 114 -9.06 20.38 -8.73
N ALA A 115 -8.76 19.08 -8.77
CA ALA A 115 -9.25 18.17 -9.81
C ALA A 115 -10.78 18.07 -9.85
N TRP A 116 -11.46 18.22 -8.70
CA TRP A 116 -12.91 18.29 -8.63
C TRP A 116 -13.48 19.56 -9.29
N GLN A 117 -12.79 20.70 -9.17
CA GLN A 117 -13.24 21.97 -9.71
C GLN A 117 -13.03 22.08 -11.23
N VAL A 118 -11.97 21.45 -11.76
CA VAL A 118 -11.54 21.62 -13.16
C VAL A 118 -12.28 20.67 -14.11
N ALA A 119 -12.78 19.54 -13.64
CA ALA A 119 -13.42 18.54 -14.50
C ALA A 119 -14.87 18.26 -14.06
N PRO A 120 -15.89 18.52 -14.89
CA PRO A 120 -17.29 18.18 -14.58
C PRO A 120 -17.59 16.68 -14.54
N VAL A 121 -16.57 15.81 -14.66
CA VAL A 121 -16.74 14.36 -14.61
C VAL A 121 -15.76 13.77 -13.59
N ALA A 122 -16.25 12.85 -12.74
CA ALA A 122 -15.56 12.11 -11.68
C ALA A 122 -14.27 11.33 -12.07
N ARG A 123 -13.71 11.57 -13.26
CA ARG A 123 -12.53 10.92 -13.84
C ARG A 123 -11.21 11.53 -13.36
N ALA A 124 -11.12 12.87 -13.24
CA ALA A 124 -9.86 13.54 -12.89
C ALA A 124 -9.37 13.15 -11.48
N GLN A 125 -10.28 13.04 -10.51
CA GLN A 125 -9.98 12.59 -9.15
C GLN A 125 -9.40 11.17 -9.10
N SER A 126 -9.98 10.24 -9.87
CA SER A 126 -9.49 8.87 -9.96
C SER A 126 -8.09 8.80 -10.56
N ILE A 127 -7.71 9.75 -11.44
CA ILE A 127 -6.35 9.86 -11.98
C ILE A 127 -5.40 10.33 -10.88
N VAL A 128 -5.72 11.42 -10.18
CA VAL A 128 -4.90 11.93 -9.06
C VAL A 128 -4.67 10.85 -8.01
N PHE A 129 -5.75 10.18 -7.58
CA PHE A 129 -5.67 9.06 -6.64
C PHE A 129 -4.74 7.95 -7.14
N SER A 130 -4.91 7.50 -8.40
CA SER A 130 -4.10 6.41 -8.96
C SER A 130 -2.62 6.80 -9.09
N LEU A 131 -2.32 8.06 -9.44
CA LEU A 131 -0.95 8.56 -9.52
C LEU A 131 -0.28 8.62 -8.14
N PHE A 132 -1.00 9.08 -7.10
CA PHE A 132 -0.47 9.07 -5.73
C PHE A 132 -0.13 7.67 -5.26
N VAL A 133 -1.04 6.71 -5.44
CA VAL A 133 -0.79 5.31 -5.07
C VAL A 133 0.36 4.73 -5.89
N CYS A 134 0.45 5.05 -7.20
CA CYS A 134 1.56 4.63 -8.04
C CYS A 134 2.91 5.14 -7.51
N ILE A 135 3.02 6.45 -7.24
CA ILE A 135 4.25 7.06 -6.74
C ILE A 135 4.65 6.45 -5.40
N LEU A 136 3.71 6.35 -4.44
CA LEU A 136 3.99 5.80 -3.12
C LEU A 136 4.36 4.31 -3.17
N ALA A 137 3.70 3.52 -4.02
CA ALA A 137 4.04 2.12 -4.23
C ALA A 137 5.43 1.96 -4.88
N SER A 138 5.77 2.81 -5.87
CA SER A 138 7.10 2.84 -6.47
C SER A 138 8.19 3.24 -5.47
N LEU A 139 7.93 4.23 -4.62
CA LEU A 139 8.84 4.63 -3.56
C LEU A 139 9.03 3.52 -2.53
N ALA A 140 7.94 2.83 -2.13
CA ALA A 140 8.03 1.66 -1.26
C ALA A 140 8.84 0.52 -1.91
N ALA A 141 8.61 0.24 -3.20
CA ALA A 141 9.36 -0.76 -3.96
C ALA A 141 10.85 -0.41 -4.01
N TRP A 142 11.17 0.85 -4.28
CA TRP A 142 12.55 1.36 -4.31
C TRP A 142 13.25 1.21 -2.95
N GLU A 143 12.60 1.60 -1.85
CA GLU A 143 13.17 1.41 -0.51
C GLU A 143 13.38 -0.07 -0.18
N THR A 144 12.44 -0.92 -0.58
CA THR A 144 12.54 -2.37 -0.38
C THR A 144 13.75 -2.94 -1.12
N TRP A 145 13.93 -2.51 -2.38
CA TRP A 145 15.03 -2.91 -3.25
C TRP A 145 16.37 -2.38 -2.74
N ARG A 146 16.47 -1.09 -2.42
CA ARG A 146 17.71 -0.45 -1.95
C ARG A 146 18.23 -1.11 -0.67
N GLY A 147 17.36 -1.40 0.29
CA GLY A 147 17.82 -2.06 1.52
C GLY A 147 18.23 -3.52 1.35
N ARG A 148 18.09 -4.11 0.16
CA ARG A 148 18.73 -5.39 -0.19
C ARG A 148 20.25 -5.31 -0.05
N GLU A 149 20.84 -4.19 -0.45
CA GLU A 149 22.30 -3.98 -0.39
C GLU A 149 22.81 -3.89 1.05
N LEU A 150 21.94 -3.52 2.00
CA LEU A 150 22.28 -3.38 3.41
C LEU A 150 22.17 -4.71 4.18
N ASP A 151 21.12 -5.50 3.93
CA ASP A 151 20.85 -6.71 4.73
C ASP A 151 21.03 -8.04 3.99
N GLY A 152 21.07 -8.08 2.65
CA GLY A 152 21.22 -9.33 1.88
C GLY A 152 20.09 -10.37 2.08
N LEU A 153 18.88 -9.94 2.47
CA LEU A 153 17.72 -10.82 2.70
C LEU A 153 17.12 -11.31 1.37
N ARG A 154 16.84 -12.62 1.24
CA ARG A 154 16.35 -13.25 -0.01
C ARG A 154 14.88 -12.93 -0.31
N SER A 155 14.12 -12.55 0.72
CA SER A 155 12.69 -12.23 0.66
C SER A 155 12.39 -10.81 0.12
N ARG A 156 13.34 -9.87 0.22
CA ARG A 156 13.22 -8.46 -0.27
C ARG A 156 12.89 -8.31 -1.76
N PRO A 157 13.56 -8.99 -2.72
CA PRO A 157 13.25 -8.79 -4.14
C PRO A 157 11.82 -9.20 -4.51
N ILE A 158 11.25 -10.21 -3.83
CA ILE A 158 9.87 -10.65 -4.08
C ILE A 158 8.88 -9.58 -3.60
N ALA A 159 9.09 -9.02 -2.42
CA ALA A 159 8.29 -7.91 -1.90
C ALA A 159 8.41 -6.64 -2.76
N ALA A 160 9.62 -6.29 -3.20
CA ALA A 160 9.86 -5.15 -4.09
C ALA A 160 9.14 -5.32 -5.43
N LEU A 161 9.21 -6.52 -6.03
CA LEU A 161 8.51 -6.84 -7.28
C LEU A 161 6.99 -6.72 -7.12
N ALA A 162 6.43 -7.21 -6.00
CA ALA A 162 5.01 -7.11 -5.73
C ALA A 162 4.55 -5.65 -5.56
N LEU A 163 5.33 -4.79 -4.88
CA LEU A 163 5.06 -3.35 -4.79
C LEU A 163 5.16 -2.65 -6.15
N ALA A 164 6.16 -3.00 -6.96
CA ALA A 164 6.27 -2.50 -8.33
C ALA A 164 5.07 -2.93 -9.18
N GLY A 165 4.57 -4.16 -8.99
CA GLY A 165 3.34 -4.64 -9.61
C GLY A 165 2.15 -3.75 -9.25
N ILE A 166 1.97 -3.39 -7.98
CA ILE A 166 0.89 -2.48 -7.56
C ILE A 166 1.02 -1.13 -8.26
N ALA A 167 2.24 -0.58 -8.35
CA ALA A 167 2.48 0.68 -9.04
C ALA A 167 2.09 0.60 -10.53
N VAL A 168 2.51 -0.46 -11.23
CA VAL A 168 2.14 -0.69 -12.64
C VAL A 168 0.63 -0.81 -12.80
N ALA A 169 -0.04 -1.59 -11.95
CA ALA A 169 -1.50 -1.73 -12.00
C ALA A 169 -2.22 -0.39 -11.83
N ARG A 170 -1.70 0.50 -10.96
CA ARG A 170 -2.24 1.85 -10.75
C ARG A 170 -1.93 2.80 -11.90
N LEU A 171 -0.76 2.69 -12.52
CA LEU A 171 -0.43 3.46 -13.71
C LEU A 171 -1.32 3.07 -14.90
N VAL A 172 -1.53 1.77 -15.12
CA VAL A 172 -2.46 1.26 -16.13
C VAL A 172 -3.86 1.78 -15.87
N ARG A 173 -4.33 1.77 -14.60
CA ARG A 173 -5.63 2.35 -14.24
C ARG A 173 -5.72 3.83 -14.58
N ALA A 174 -4.70 4.63 -14.27
CA ALA A 174 -4.67 6.05 -14.62
C ALA A 174 -4.76 6.26 -16.13
N ALA A 175 -3.99 5.50 -16.92
CA ALA A 175 -4.03 5.55 -18.39
C ALA A 175 -5.41 5.16 -18.94
N MET A 176 -6.03 4.10 -18.41
CA MET A 176 -7.37 3.68 -18.84
C MET A 176 -8.44 4.73 -18.53
N VAL A 177 -8.41 5.33 -17.34
CA VAL A 177 -9.38 6.39 -16.96
C VAL A 177 -9.21 7.61 -17.87
N SER A 178 -7.97 7.98 -18.22
CA SER A 178 -7.69 9.04 -19.19
C SER A 178 -8.23 8.71 -20.59
N ALA A 179 -7.99 7.49 -21.08
CA ALA A 179 -8.47 7.04 -22.39
C ALA A 179 -10.01 6.95 -22.46
N GLN A 180 -10.67 6.54 -21.37
CA GLN A 180 -12.13 6.62 -21.24
C GLN A 180 -12.62 8.07 -21.27
N GLY A 181 -11.88 8.99 -20.63
CA GLY A 181 -12.10 10.44 -20.72
C GLY A 181 -12.19 10.96 -22.15
N MET A 182 -11.35 10.41 -23.03
CA MET A 182 -11.26 10.76 -24.45
C MET A 182 -12.26 9.98 -25.34
N GLY A 183 -13.10 9.12 -24.76
CA GLY A 183 -14.06 8.31 -25.51
C GLY A 183 -13.45 7.14 -26.29
N MET A 184 -12.18 6.78 -26.03
CA MET A 184 -11.46 5.72 -26.76
C MET A 184 -11.78 4.31 -26.25
N ILE A 185 -12.35 4.18 -25.05
CA ILE A 185 -12.61 2.90 -24.38
C ILE A 185 -14.04 2.89 -23.85
N GLU A 186 -14.75 1.78 -24.09
CA GLU A 186 -16.09 1.56 -23.55
C GLU A 186 -16.09 1.49 -22.01
N PRO A 187 -17.14 2.01 -21.35
CA PRO A 187 -17.25 1.98 -19.89
C PRO A 187 -17.15 0.57 -19.27
N GLU A 188 -17.72 -0.45 -19.94
CA GLU A 188 -17.73 -1.84 -19.45
C GLU A 188 -16.33 -2.42 -19.30
N ALA A 189 -15.44 -2.18 -20.27
CA ALA A 189 -14.05 -2.64 -20.21
C ALA A 189 -13.31 -2.05 -19.01
N GLY A 190 -13.64 -0.82 -18.59
CA GLY A 190 -13.06 -0.18 -17.41
C GLY A 190 -13.50 -0.77 -16.08
N VAL A 191 -14.75 -1.25 -15.99
CA VAL A 191 -15.27 -1.92 -14.80
C VAL A 191 -14.59 -3.29 -14.62
N ILE A 192 -14.47 -4.06 -15.72
CA ILE A 192 -13.81 -5.36 -15.72
C ILE A 192 -12.33 -5.20 -15.32
N ALA A 193 -11.61 -4.28 -15.96
CA ALA A 193 -10.21 -4.03 -15.65
C ALA A 193 -9.99 -3.56 -14.20
N GLN A 194 -10.91 -2.76 -13.64
CA GLN A 194 -10.87 -2.35 -12.24
C GLN A 194 -10.99 -3.54 -11.29
N GLY A 195 -11.89 -4.50 -11.57
CA GLY A 195 -12.02 -5.73 -10.79
C GLY A 195 -10.72 -6.54 -10.77
N TYR A 196 -10.12 -6.78 -11.94
CA TYR A 196 -8.84 -7.49 -12.03
C TYR A 196 -7.69 -6.73 -11.37
N ALA A 197 -7.63 -5.39 -11.50
CA ALA A 197 -6.61 -4.58 -10.84
C ALA A 197 -6.72 -4.65 -9.31
N LEU A 198 -7.94 -4.65 -8.76
CA LEU A 198 -8.16 -4.79 -7.31
C LEU A 198 -7.75 -6.19 -6.81
N TYR A 199 -8.14 -7.24 -7.55
CA TYR A 199 -7.73 -8.61 -7.25
C TYR A 199 -6.20 -8.74 -7.23
N PHE A 200 -5.54 -8.29 -8.31
CA PHE A 200 -4.09 -8.31 -8.43
C PHE A 200 -3.41 -7.52 -7.30
N THR A 201 -3.89 -6.32 -6.99
CA THR A 201 -3.37 -5.50 -5.88
C THR A 201 -3.49 -6.23 -4.54
N THR A 202 -4.61 -6.92 -4.30
CA THR A 202 -4.83 -7.68 -3.06
C THR A 202 -3.83 -8.83 -2.93
N VAL A 203 -3.59 -9.57 -4.02
CA VAL A 203 -2.57 -10.63 -4.06
C VAL A 203 -1.18 -10.06 -3.79
N CYS A 204 -0.82 -8.94 -4.44
CA CYS A 204 0.47 -8.29 -4.18
C CYS A 204 0.62 -7.85 -2.73
N ILE A 205 -0.41 -7.25 -2.11
CA ILE A 205 -0.37 -6.85 -0.70
C ILE A 205 -0.10 -8.05 0.22
N LEU A 206 -0.71 -9.20 -0.06
CA LEU A 206 -0.43 -10.43 0.68
C LEU A 206 1.01 -10.88 0.52
N VAL A 207 1.52 -10.93 -0.72
CA VAL A 207 2.91 -11.30 -1.01
C VAL A 207 3.88 -10.40 -0.25
N VAL A 208 3.63 -9.09 -0.23
CA VAL A 208 4.48 -8.14 0.52
C VAL A 208 4.38 -8.36 2.02
N THR A 209 3.17 -8.59 2.54
CA THR A 209 2.96 -8.82 3.98
C THR A 209 3.68 -10.08 4.45
N PHE A 210 3.55 -11.19 3.73
CA PHE A 210 4.31 -12.41 4.03
C PHE A 210 5.82 -12.20 3.86
N GLY A 211 6.24 -11.47 2.83
CA GLY A 211 7.63 -11.08 2.63
C GLY A 211 8.20 -10.34 3.85
N LEU A 212 7.44 -9.40 4.42
CA LEU A 212 7.85 -8.67 5.62
C LEU A 212 7.92 -9.55 6.87
N VAL A 213 6.96 -10.45 7.06
CA VAL A 213 7.00 -11.41 8.17
C VAL A 213 8.22 -12.32 8.06
N LEU A 214 8.54 -12.80 6.86
CA LEU A 214 9.76 -13.57 6.60
C LEU A 214 11.03 -12.76 6.85
N MET A 215 11.09 -11.50 6.42
CA MET A 215 12.23 -10.61 6.70
C MET A 215 12.45 -10.41 8.20
N ALA A 216 11.36 -10.24 8.95
CA ALA A 216 11.44 -10.13 10.41
C ALA A 216 12.03 -11.41 11.00
N HIS A 217 11.52 -12.57 10.61
CA HIS A 217 12.03 -13.87 11.06
C HIS A 217 13.52 -14.08 10.71
N GLU A 218 13.91 -13.82 9.45
CA GLU A 218 15.30 -13.94 8.98
C GLU A 218 16.26 -13.03 9.78
N ARG A 219 15.83 -11.84 10.19
CA ARG A 219 16.64 -10.96 11.06
C ARG A 219 16.83 -11.55 12.45
N PHE A 220 15.80 -12.15 13.05
CA PHE A 220 15.92 -12.78 14.36
C PHE A 220 16.87 -13.98 14.36
N GLU A 221 16.75 -14.85 13.35
CA GLU A 221 17.66 -15.99 13.21
C GLU A 221 19.12 -15.54 13.13
N ARG A 222 19.40 -14.48 12.37
CA ARG A 222 20.77 -13.94 12.26
C ARG A 222 21.28 -13.35 13.57
N GLN A 223 20.46 -12.59 14.29
CA GLN A 223 20.86 -12.03 15.59
C GLN A 223 21.13 -13.14 16.61
N TYR A 224 20.34 -14.20 16.60
CA TYR A 224 20.54 -15.36 17.47
C TYR A 224 21.86 -16.08 17.16
N VAL A 225 22.14 -16.34 15.87
CA VAL A 225 23.39 -16.99 15.44
C VAL A 225 24.61 -16.15 15.85
N VAL A 226 24.59 -14.84 15.59
CA VAL A 226 25.69 -13.94 15.97
C VAL A 226 25.90 -13.92 17.50
N SER A 227 24.81 -13.88 18.28
CA SER A 227 24.90 -13.91 19.74
C SER A 227 25.42 -15.23 20.28
N ALA A 228 25.02 -16.35 19.67
CA ALA A 228 25.50 -17.69 20.03
C ALA A 228 26.98 -17.89 19.68
N GLU A 229 27.44 -17.38 18.54
CA GLU A 229 28.86 -17.40 18.15
C GLU A 229 29.71 -16.51 19.05
N ALA A 230 29.22 -15.32 19.42
CA ALA A 230 29.90 -14.44 20.37
C ALA A 230 30.02 -15.06 21.77
N GLY A 231 29.01 -15.80 22.23
CA GLY A 231 29.07 -16.55 23.48
C GLY A 231 30.12 -17.67 23.47
N ARG A 232 30.22 -18.42 22.35
CA ARG A 232 31.22 -19.49 22.20
C ARG A 232 32.66 -18.96 22.06
N ALA A 233 32.84 -17.75 21.53
CA ALA A 233 34.16 -17.13 21.41
C ALA A 233 34.67 -16.53 22.73
N ALA A 234 33.81 -16.42 23.75
CA ALA A 234 34.14 -15.89 25.06
C ALA A 234 34.46 -16.98 26.11
N GLU A 235 34.25 -18.26 25.75
CA GLU A 235 34.62 -19.46 26.54
C GLU A 235 36.00 -19.99 26.10
#